data_AF-A0A077F947-F1
#
_entry.id   AF-A0A077F947-F1
#
_cell.length_a   1.000
_cell.length_b   1.000
_cell.length_c   1.000
_cell.angle_alpha   90.00
_cell.angle_beta   90.00
_cell.angle_gamma   90.00
#
_symmetry.space_group_name_H-M   'P 1'
#
loop_
_entity.id
_entity.type
_entity.pdbx_description
1 polymer ?
#
loop_
_entity_poly.entity_id
_entity_poly.type
_entity_poly.pdbx_seq_one_letter_code
_entity_poly.pdbx_strand_id
1 'polypeptide(L)'
;MDNDLYEALIGAELSGRELRVALAIHRQTAGYNMESACIAASYIAQMSGIRREDVSRAISELLRQGVINREGGSRSPIGFAPVGEWKIDKKNTHPNKPKGAPQCGVSSTSNVAFLPHNKERNTNTTPDGVVADAERQPVEPKATRQKLTVDACPYQAIVDLYHQALPELPAVAILNPGRKRTLQSRWRESDVHRDLGFWADYFFQVKTSDFLMGRVPGRNGSKAFRATFDWLIAPSNFVKVVEGNYHA
;
A
#
# COMPACT_ATOMS: atom_id res chain seq x y z
N MET A 1 9.24 -19.35 27.80
CA MET A 1 8.38 -18.16 27.94
C MET A 1 8.34 -17.86 29.42
N ASP A 2 8.57 -16.62 29.82
CA ASP A 2 8.37 -16.21 31.20
C ASP A 2 6.87 -16.35 31.51
N ASN A 3 6.51 -17.10 32.56
CA ASN A 3 5.11 -17.37 32.90
C ASN A 3 4.29 -16.07 32.98
N ASP A 4 4.92 -14.99 33.43
CA ASP A 4 4.35 -13.65 33.55
C ASP A 4 3.81 -13.10 32.22
N LEU A 5 4.45 -13.42 31.08
CA LEU A 5 3.98 -12.97 29.77
C LEU A 5 2.72 -13.73 29.34
N TYR A 6 2.63 -15.03 29.62
CA TYR A 6 1.42 -15.81 29.33
C TYR A 6 0.25 -15.34 30.20
N GLU A 7 0.48 -15.15 31.50
CA GLU A 7 -0.55 -14.64 32.43
C GLU A 7 -1.03 -13.25 31.99
N ALA A 8 -0.13 -12.38 31.56
CA ALA A 8 -0.48 -11.07 31.02
C ALA A 8 -1.29 -11.17 29.72
N LEU A 9 -0.92 -12.04 28.78
CA LEU A 9 -1.67 -12.24 27.53
C LEU A 9 -3.06 -12.85 27.76
N ILE A 10 -3.20 -13.72 28.76
CA ILE A 10 -4.47 -14.34 29.14
C ILE A 10 -5.38 -13.32 29.83
N GLY A 11 -4.83 -12.50 30.72
CA GLY A 11 -5.57 -11.43 31.42
C GLY A 11 -5.88 -10.21 30.55
N ALA A 12 -5.16 -10.04 29.44
CA ALA A 12 -5.36 -8.93 28.52
C ALA A 12 -6.65 -9.12 27.68
N GLU A 13 -7.48 -8.07 27.59
CA GLU A 13 -8.67 -8.04 26.72
C GLU A 13 -8.32 -7.85 25.23
N LEU A 14 -7.41 -8.69 24.70
CA LEU A 14 -7.03 -8.71 23.30
C LEU A 14 -8.13 -9.33 22.43
N SER A 15 -8.21 -8.89 21.16
CA SER A 15 -9.07 -9.61 20.21
C SER A 15 -8.44 -10.97 19.93
N GLY A 16 -9.25 -11.99 19.68
CA GLY A 16 -8.74 -13.30 19.25
C GLY A 16 -7.80 -13.24 18.04
N ARG A 17 -7.91 -12.21 17.17
CA ARG A 17 -6.96 -12.00 16.06
C ARG A 17 -5.61 -11.46 16.56
N GLU A 18 -5.62 -10.50 17.47
CA GLU A 18 -4.41 -9.93 18.07
C GLU A 18 -3.69 -10.96 18.92
N LEU A 19 -4.41 -11.72 19.72
CA LEU A 19 -3.85 -12.79 20.53
C LEU A 19 -3.11 -13.82 19.66
N ARG A 20 -3.73 -14.25 18.55
CA ARG A 20 -3.07 -15.17 17.59
C ARG A 20 -1.82 -14.56 16.97
N VAL A 21 -1.84 -13.26 16.65
CA VAL A 21 -0.68 -12.55 16.11
C VAL A 21 0.43 -12.43 17.15
N ALA A 22 0.09 -12.09 18.40
CA ALA A 22 1.04 -12.02 19.51
C ALA A 22 1.71 -13.39 19.76
N LEU A 23 0.92 -14.47 19.82
CA LEU A 23 1.45 -15.83 19.96
C LEU A 23 2.35 -16.24 18.79
N ALA A 24 1.99 -15.86 17.57
CA ALA A 24 2.80 -16.12 16.38
C ALA A 24 4.14 -15.36 16.41
N ILE A 25 4.15 -14.11 16.86
CA ILE A 25 5.37 -13.32 17.07
C ILE A 25 6.23 -13.97 18.15
N HIS A 26 5.62 -14.35 19.28
CA HIS A 26 6.33 -14.99 20.38
C HIS A 26 7.01 -16.30 19.96
N ARG A 27 6.32 -17.13 19.16
CA ARG A 27 6.88 -18.38 18.64
C ARG A 27 8.16 -18.14 17.83
N GLN A 28 8.27 -16.98 17.19
CA GLN A 28 9.40 -16.62 16.35
C GLN A 28 10.52 -15.88 17.11
N THR A 29 10.21 -15.23 18.23
CA THR A 29 11.21 -14.60 19.10
C THR A 29 11.78 -15.62 20.09
N ALA A 30 10.99 -16.02 21.08
CA ALA A 30 11.42 -16.92 22.15
C ALA A 30 11.72 -18.34 21.66
N GLY A 31 11.02 -18.80 20.60
CA GLY A 31 11.28 -20.11 20.02
C GLY A 31 12.68 -20.25 19.38
N TYR A 32 13.39 -19.13 19.19
CA TYR A 32 14.77 -19.09 18.72
C TYR A 32 15.69 -18.35 19.72
N ASN A 33 15.23 -18.16 20.96
CA ASN A 33 15.94 -17.46 22.03
C ASN A 33 16.38 -16.03 21.65
N MET A 34 15.56 -15.32 20.88
CA MET A 34 15.77 -13.92 20.48
C MET A 34 14.74 -13.01 21.16
N GLU A 35 15.15 -11.84 21.63
CA GLU A 35 14.25 -10.84 22.26
C GLU A 35 13.41 -10.08 21.21
N SER A 36 13.97 -9.88 20.02
CA SER A 36 13.27 -9.27 18.89
C SER A 36 13.64 -9.98 17.59
N ALA A 37 12.70 -10.05 16.64
CA ALA A 37 12.92 -10.71 15.36
C ALA A 37 12.31 -9.91 14.21
N CYS A 38 12.99 -9.91 13.05
CA CYS A 38 12.43 -9.37 11.82
C CYS A 38 11.49 -10.40 11.19
N ILE A 39 10.17 -10.18 11.35
CA ILE A 39 9.15 -11.13 10.91
C ILE A 39 8.31 -10.52 9.80
N ALA A 40 8.25 -11.21 8.65
CA ALA A 40 7.39 -10.79 7.56
C ALA A 40 5.91 -11.02 7.90
N ALA A 41 5.05 -10.04 7.59
CA ALA A 41 3.60 -10.16 7.83
C ALA A 41 2.94 -11.33 7.06
N SER A 42 3.51 -11.75 5.92
CA SER A 42 3.07 -12.94 5.19
C SER A 42 3.30 -14.22 5.98
N TYR A 43 4.40 -14.30 6.72
CA TYR A 43 4.73 -15.45 7.55
C TYR A 43 3.79 -15.55 8.76
N ILE A 44 3.55 -14.43 9.44
CA ILE A 44 2.58 -14.35 10.54
C ILE A 44 1.17 -14.73 10.05
N ALA A 45 0.78 -14.27 8.85
CA ALA A 45 -0.50 -14.63 8.24
C ALA A 45 -0.64 -16.14 8.02
N GLN A 46 0.42 -16.79 7.51
CA GLN A 46 0.46 -18.23 7.34
C GLN A 46 0.34 -18.99 8.66
N MET A 47 1.08 -18.57 9.70
CA MET A 47 1.04 -19.24 11.01
C MET A 47 -0.28 -19.03 11.76
N SER A 48 -0.83 -17.81 11.72
CA SER A 48 -2.04 -17.46 12.46
C SER A 48 -3.35 -17.83 11.75
N GLY A 49 -3.28 -18.17 10.45
CA GLY A 49 -4.45 -18.40 9.59
C GLY A 49 -5.26 -17.13 9.34
N ILE A 50 -4.67 -15.95 9.53
CA ILE A 50 -5.32 -14.64 9.36
C ILE A 50 -4.90 -14.04 8.02
N ARG A 51 -5.82 -13.35 7.33
CA ARG A 51 -5.50 -12.65 6.08
C ARG A 51 -4.45 -11.57 6.35
N ARG A 52 -3.46 -11.42 5.46
CA ARG A 52 -2.31 -10.50 5.62
C ARG A 52 -2.72 -9.05 5.94
N GLU A 53 -3.83 -8.57 5.40
CA GLU A 53 -4.38 -7.24 5.68
C GLU A 53 -4.79 -7.08 7.16
N ASP A 54 -5.41 -8.10 7.73
CA ASP A 54 -5.87 -8.10 9.12
C ASP A 54 -4.69 -8.29 10.10
N VAL A 55 -3.64 -9.00 9.69
CA VAL A 55 -2.38 -9.10 10.47
C VAL A 55 -1.73 -7.72 10.63
N SER A 56 -1.70 -6.91 9.56
CA SER A 56 -1.10 -5.57 9.62
C SER A 56 -1.87 -4.65 10.57
N ARG A 57 -3.21 -4.78 10.58
CA ARG A 57 -4.08 -4.08 11.54
C ARG A 57 -3.81 -4.56 12.98
N ALA A 58 -3.79 -5.87 13.21
CA ALA A 58 -3.52 -6.43 14.53
C ALA A 58 -2.14 -6.03 15.07
N ILE A 59 -1.09 -6.00 14.25
CA ILE A 59 0.24 -5.51 14.66
C ILE A 59 0.18 -4.03 15.06
N SER A 60 -0.58 -3.21 14.33
CA SER A 60 -0.73 -1.78 14.64
C SER A 60 -1.49 -1.57 15.95
N GLU A 61 -2.51 -2.39 16.21
CA GLU A 61 -3.27 -2.39 17.47
C GLU A 61 -2.39 -2.82 18.65
N LEU A 62 -1.60 -3.88 18.49
CA LEU A 62 -0.67 -4.35 19.53
C LEU A 62 0.43 -3.31 19.82
N LEU A 63 0.90 -2.59 18.80
CA LEU A 63 1.81 -1.45 18.98
C LEU A 63 1.13 -0.29 19.71
N ARG A 64 -0.15 0.01 19.40
CA ARG A 64 -0.92 1.05 20.10
C ARG A 64 -1.10 0.71 21.57
N GLN A 65 -1.41 -0.55 21.86
CA GLN A 65 -1.62 -1.04 23.22
C GLN A 65 -0.31 -1.28 23.98
N GLY A 66 0.85 -1.07 23.34
CA GLY A 66 2.16 -1.24 23.97
C GLY A 66 2.49 -2.69 24.33
N VAL A 67 1.81 -3.68 23.73
CA VAL A 67 2.07 -5.11 23.97
C VAL A 67 3.35 -5.55 23.27
N ILE A 68 3.58 -5.00 22.08
CA ILE A 68 4.79 -5.23 21.28
C ILE A 68 5.51 -3.91 21.04
N ASN A 69 6.84 -3.97 20.97
CA ASN A 69 7.68 -2.86 20.56
C ASN A 69 8.29 -3.14 19.18
N ARG A 70 8.57 -2.04 18.46
CA ARG A 70 9.24 -2.09 17.17
C ARG A 70 10.11 -0.86 17.04
N GLU A 71 11.41 -1.07 16.90
CA GLU A 71 12.36 0.02 16.74
C GLU A 71 12.58 0.33 15.25
N GLY A 72 11.87 1.35 14.76
CA GLY A 72 12.04 1.88 13.39
C GLY A 72 10.86 1.62 12.45
N GLY A 73 11.15 1.15 11.23
CA GLY A 73 10.18 1.04 10.14
C GLY A 73 9.33 -0.24 10.16
N SER A 74 8.44 -0.40 9.17
CA SER A 74 7.54 -1.56 9.08
C SER A 74 8.22 -2.93 8.94
N ARG A 75 9.51 -2.94 8.59
CA ARG A 75 10.37 -4.13 8.47
C ARG A 75 11.37 -4.28 9.63
N SER A 76 11.28 -3.42 10.65
CA SER A 76 12.14 -3.52 11.82
C SER A 76 11.79 -4.73 12.68
N PRO A 77 12.75 -5.21 13.48
CA PRO A 77 12.53 -6.25 14.47
C PRO A 77 11.35 -5.91 15.39
N ILE A 78 10.54 -6.93 15.69
CA ILE A 78 9.41 -6.86 16.60
C ILE A 78 9.78 -7.64 17.85
N GLY A 79 9.64 -7.03 19.02
CA GLY A 79 9.81 -7.65 20.32
C GLY A 79 8.56 -7.47 21.20
N PHE A 80 8.55 -8.12 22.36
CA PHE A 80 7.56 -7.86 23.39
C PHE A 80 8.04 -6.73 24.30
N ALA A 81 7.12 -5.86 24.70
CA ALA A 81 7.40 -4.86 25.72
C ALA A 81 7.16 -5.45 27.12
N PRO A 82 7.81 -4.93 28.17
CA PRO A 82 7.56 -5.36 29.55
C PRO A 82 6.09 -5.23 29.93
N VAL A 83 5.55 -6.22 30.67
CA VAL A 83 4.12 -6.33 31.02
C VAL A 83 3.56 -5.08 31.71
N GLY A 84 4.38 -4.38 32.51
CA GLY A 84 3.97 -3.17 33.23
C GLY A 84 3.67 -1.95 32.36
N GLU A 85 4.08 -1.96 31.08
CA GLU A 85 3.92 -0.81 30.17
C GLU A 85 2.68 -0.91 29.27
N TRP A 86 1.92 -2.00 29.38
CA TRP A 86 0.81 -2.28 28.46
C TRP A 86 -0.38 -1.37 28.75
N LYS A 87 -0.89 -0.72 27.71
CA LYS A 87 -2.07 0.15 27.73
C LYS A 87 -3.17 -0.50 26.92
N ILE A 88 -3.80 -1.52 27.50
CA ILE A 88 -4.86 -2.26 26.82
C ILE A 88 -6.13 -1.42 26.84
N ASP A 89 -6.45 -0.83 25.69
CA ASP A 89 -7.69 -0.09 25.53
C ASP A 89 -8.88 -1.06 25.55
N LYS A 90 -9.92 -0.72 26.32
CA LYS A 90 -11.22 -1.39 26.24
C LYS A 90 -11.72 -1.25 24.80
N LYS A 91 -11.87 -2.37 24.11
CA LYS A 91 -12.25 -2.31 22.69
C LYS A 91 -13.64 -1.74 22.53
N ASN A 92 -13.76 -0.79 21.63
CA ASN A 92 -15.02 -0.51 20.94
C ASN A 92 -15.37 -1.74 20.12
N THR A 93 -15.98 -2.73 20.77
CA THR A 93 -16.76 -3.75 20.09
C THR A 93 -17.92 -3.00 19.47
N HIS A 94 -17.70 -2.39 18.29
CA HIS A 94 -18.80 -2.19 17.39
C HIS A 94 -19.31 -3.61 17.14
N PRO A 95 -20.51 -3.98 17.65
CA PRO A 95 -21.06 -5.28 17.32
C PRO A 95 -20.99 -5.35 15.80
N ASN A 96 -20.45 -6.44 15.27
CA ASN A 96 -20.56 -6.73 13.85
C ASN A 96 -22.04 -6.58 13.52
N LYS A 97 -22.46 -5.43 12.96
CA LYS A 97 -23.81 -5.27 12.48
C LYS A 97 -23.92 -6.39 11.46
N PRO A 98 -24.80 -7.39 11.66
CA PRO A 98 -24.92 -8.48 10.71
C PRO A 98 -25.13 -7.79 9.37
N LYS A 99 -24.21 -8.01 8.41
CA LYS A 99 -24.46 -7.59 7.04
C LYS A 99 -25.79 -8.23 6.69
N GLY A 100 -26.82 -7.41 6.49
CA GLY A 100 -28.14 -7.90 6.14
C GLY A 100 -27.98 -8.89 5.01
N ALA A 101 -28.57 -10.08 5.16
CA ALA A 101 -28.60 -11.05 4.09
C ALA A 101 -29.06 -10.32 2.83
N PRO A 102 -28.38 -10.47 1.67
CA PRO A 102 -28.89 -9.90 0.45
C PRO A 102 -30.29 -10.49 0.25
N GLN A 103 -31.31 -9.63 0.23
CA GLN A 103 -32.67 -10.02 -0.05
C GLN A 103 -32.70 -10.39 -1.53
N CYS A 104 -32.39 -11.65 -1.85
CA CYS A 104 -32.63 -12.20 -3.17
C CYS A 104 -34.14 -12.06 -3.41
N GLY A 105 -34.53 -11.12 -4.26
CA GLY A 105 -35.88 -11.03 -4.76
C GLY A 105 -36.23 -12.36 -5.41
N VAL A 106 -37.12 -13.12 -4.79
CA VAL A 106 -37.68 -14.33 -5.39
C VAL A 106 -38.54 -13.83 -6.56
N SER A 107 -37.99 -13.83 -7.77
CA SER A 107 -38.78 -13.54 -8.96
C SER A 107 -39.64 -14.76 -9.24
N SER A 108 -40.90 -14.72 -8.81
CA SER A 108 -41.85 -15.82 -8.92
C SER A 108 -42.48 -15.96 -10.30
N THR A 109 -41.88 -15.42 -11.37
CA THR A 109 -42.38 -15.58 -12.73
C THR A 109 -41.26 -15.33 -13.74
N SER A 110 -40.45 -16.33 -14.08
CA SER A 110 -39.65 -16.34 -15.33
C SER A 110 -39.14 -17.75 -15.63
N ASN A 111 -39.82 -18.46 -16.53
CA ASN A 111 -39.22 -19.55 -17.29
C ASN A 111 -38.33 -18.92 -18.36
N VAL A 112 -37.01 -18.99 -18.21
CA VAL A 112 -35.93 -18.96 -19.24
C VAL A 112 -34.63 -18.45 -18.58
N ALA A 113 -33.53 -19.13 -18.88
CA ALA A 113 -32.19 -18.80 -18.41
C ALA A 113 -31.62 -17.56 -19.15
N PHE A 114 -31.23 -16.53 -18.39
CA PHE A 114 -30.30 -15.50 -18.86
C PHE A 114 -29.32 -15.07 -17.75
N LEU A 115 -28.03 -15.27 -18.00
CA LEU A 115 -26.96 -14.34 -17.60
C LEU A 115 -26.82 -13.29 -18.73
N PRO A 116 -26.04 -12.20 -18.57
CA PRO A 116 -25.69 -11.39 -17.39
C PRO A 116 -25.80 -9.87 -17.69
N HIS A 117 -25.75 -8.98 -16.69
CA HIS A 117 -25.16 -7.65 -16.93
C HIS A 117 -24.54 -7.00 -15.69
N ASN A 118 -23.25 -6.67 -15.81
CA ASN A 118 -22.52 -5.76 -14.94
C ASN A 118 -23.10 -4.34 -15.04
N LYS A 119 -23.20 -3.62 -13.93
CA LYS A 119 -23.16 -2.14 -13.96
C LYS A 119 -22.53 -1.54 -12.69
N GLU A 120 -21.29 -1.10 -12.90
CA GLU A 120 -20.69 0.19 -12.55
C GLU A 120 -20.84 0.83 -11.16
N ARG A 121 -19.64 1.17 -10.66
CA ARG A 121 -19.23 2.22 -9.71
C ARG A 121 -20.22 3.38 -9.57
N ASN A 122 -20.39 3.83 -8.32
CA ASN A 122 -20.86 5.19 -8.05
C ASN A 122 -19.84 5.99 -7.22
N THR A 123 -19.85 7.29 -7.49
CA THR A 123 -18.84 8.30 -7.22
C THR A 123 -19.12 9.06 -5.91
N ASN A 124 -18.11 9.79 -5.43
CA ASN A 124 -18.10 10.59 -4.20
C ASN A 124 -19.20 11.66 -4.14
N THR A 125 -19.67 11.97 -2.93
CA THR A 125 -20.27 13.27 -2.59
C THR A 125 -19.86 13.65 -1.16
N THR A 126 -19.11 14.74 -1.06
CA THR A 126 -18.86 15.51 0.18
C THR A 126 -20.01 16.50 0.36
N PRO A 127 -20.37 16.85 1.61
CA PRO A 127 -20.79 18.22 1.89
C PRO A 127 -19.93 18.86 2.98
N ASP A 128 -19.54 20.11 2.71
CA ASP A 128 -19.03 21.08 3.67
C ASP A 128 -20.08 21.39 4.75
N GLY A 129 -19.62 21.63 5.98
CA GLY A 129 -20.45 22.04 7.11
C GLY A 129 -19.60 22.48 8.30
N VAL A 130 -19.53 23.80 8.47
CA VAL A 130 -18.75 24.57 9.47
C VAL A 130 -19.43 24.54 10.85
N VAL A 131 -18.66 24.35 11.93
CA VAL A 131 -18.84 24.89 13.31
C VAL A 131 -17.55 24.56 14.11
N ALA A 132 -16.70 25.53 14.49
CA ALA A 132 -16.76 26.50 15.59
C ALA A 132 -16.44 25.90 17.00
N ASP A 133 -15.28 26.34 17.51
CA ASP A 133 -14.80 26.49 18.91
C ASP A 133 -14.71 25.32 19.91
N ALA A 134 -13.48 25.06 20.40
CA ALA A 134 -13.12 25.14 21.82
C ALA A 134 -11.65 24.71 22.08
N GLU A 135 -10.87 25.67 22.59
CA GLU A 135 -9.76 25.61 23.55
C GLU A 135 -8.49 24.74 23.30
N ARG A 136 -7.37 25.46 23.19
CA ARG A 136 -5.97 25.01 23.18
C ARG A 136 -5.37 25.09 24.57
N GLN A 137 -4.54 24.10 24.93
CA GLN A 137 -3.27 24.29 25.66
C GLN A 137 -2.40 23.01 25.61
N PRO A 138 -1.09 23.04 25.93
CA PRO A 138 0.00 23.21 24.98
C PRO A 138 0.86 21.93 24.78
N VAL A 139 1.37 21.70 23.57
CA VAL A 139 2.39 20.66 23.31
C VAL A 139 3.72 21.28 22.92
N GLU A 140 4.71 21.01 23.77
CA GLU A 140 6.15 21.29 23.65
C GLU A 140 6.78 20.68 22.37
N PRO A 141 7.93 21.20 21.91
CA PRO A 141 8.30 21.22 20.50
C PRO A 141 8.86 19.90 20.00
N LYS A 142 8.25 19.37 18.93
CA LYS A 142 8.80 18.27 18.14
C LYS A 142 10.04 18.75 17.39
N ALA A 143 11.14 18.02 17.55
CA ALA A 143 12.39 18.18 16.84
C ALA A 143 12.16 18.40 15.34
N THR A 144 12.68 19.51 14.84
CA THR A 144 12.60 19.98 13.46
C THR A 144 13.36 19.00 12.55
N ARG A 145 12.65 18.04 11.97
CA ARG A 145 13.17 17.25 10.85
C ARG A 145 13.37 18.22 9.69
N GLN A 146 14.63 18.57 9.41
CA GLN A 146 14.98 19.47 8.33
C GLN A 146 14.34 18.99 7.02
N LYS A 147 13.35 19.76 6.56
CA LYS A 147 12.65 19.53 5.31
C LYS A 147 13.57 20.00 4.20
N LEU A 148 14.40 19.11 3.67
CA LEU A 148 15.05 19.34 2.38
C LEU A 148 13.92 19.72 1.41
N THR A 149 13.96 20.95 0.92
CA THR A 149 13.02 21.51 -0.04
C THR A 149 13.27 20.82 -1.38
N VAL A 150 12.83 19.58 -1.53
CA VAL A 150 12.87 18.91 -2.82
C VAL A 150 11.91 19.65 -3.73
N ASP A 151 12.45 20.22 -4.81
CA ASP A 151 11.67 20.95 -5.81
C ASP A 151 10.42 20.18 -6.22
N ALA A 152 9.33 20.91 -6.37
CA ALA A 152 8.05 20.33 -6.77
C ALA A 152 8.22 19.60 -8.10
N CYS A 153 7.87 18.32 -8.14
CA CYS A 153 7.96 17.51 -9.35
C CYS A 153 7.11 18.15 -10.46
N PRO A 154 7.69 18.50 -11.63
CA PRO A 154 6.98 19.14 -12.72
C PRO A 154 6.15 18.11 -13.50
N TYR A 155 5.04 17.66 -12.90
CA TYR A 155 4.24 16.56 -13.42
C TYR A 155 3.77 16.77 -14.87
N GLN A 156 3.31 17.99 -15.19
CA GLN A 156 2.76 18.31 -16.51
C GLN A 156 3.86 18.28 -17.57
N ALA A 157 5.01 18.89 -17.30
CA ALA A 157 6.14 18.92 -18.24
C ALA A 157 6.61 17.50 -18.61
N ILE A 158 6.65 16.57 -17.66
CA ILE A 158 7.03 15.17 -17.93
C ILE A 158 5.97 14.47 -18.81
N VAL A 159 4.68 14.77 -18.61
CA VAL A 159 3.61 14.23 -19.45
C VAL A 159 3.67 14.82 -20.86
N ASP A 160 3.96 16.11 -20.99
CA ASP A 160 4.10 16.77 -22.29
C ASP A 160 5.29 16.18 -23.06
N LEU A 161 6.41 15.93 -22.39
CA LEU A 161 7.57 15.21 -22.97
C LEU A 161 7.19 13.80 -23.43
N TYR A 162 6.39 13.08 -22.64
CA TYR A 162 5.89 11.76 -23.04
C TYR A 162 5.05 11.83 -24.33
N HIS A 163 4.12 12.79 -24.42
CA HIS A 163 3.29 12.96 -25.62
C HIS A 163 4.10 13.42 -26.83
N GLN A 164 5.08 14.30 -26.63
CA GLN A 164 5.96 14.80 -27.69
C GLN A 164 6.86 13.68 -28.25
N ALA A 165 7.46 12.88 -27.36
CA ALA A 165 8.37 11.81 -27.77
C ALA A 165 7.63 10.61 -28.38
N LEU A 166 6.47 10.25 -27.82
CA LEU A 166 5.78 8.98 -28.06
C LEU A 166 4.30 9.15 -28.48
N PRO A 167 3.99 9.85 -29.58
CA PRO A 167 2.61 10.06 -30.04
C PRO A 167 1.88 8.79 -30.49
N GLU A 168 2.62 7.71 -30.80
CA GLU A 168 2.07 6.41 -31.21
C GLU A 168 1.49 5.60 -30.04
N LEU A 169 1.88 5.95 -28.80
CA LEU A 169 1.45 5.27 -27.59
C LEU A 169 0.17 5.89 -27.01
N PRO A 170 -0.59 5.16 -26.17
CA PRO A 170 -1.81 5.69 -25.56
C PRO A 170 -1.56 6.97 -24.74
N ALA A 171 -2.19 8.07 -25.15
CA ALA A 171 -2.03 9.36 -24.47
C ALA A 171 -2.61 9.36 -23.05
N VAL A 172 -1.90 10.01 -22.14
CA VAL A 172 -2.38 10.34 -20.78
C VAL A 172 -3.50 11.39 -20.83
N ALA A 173 -4.75 10.95 -20.70
CA ALA A 173 -5.90 11.87 -20.62
C ALA A 173 -6.11 12.49 -19.23
N ILE A 174 -5.86 11.72 -18.17
CA ILE A 174 -6.11 12.14 -16.78
C ILE A 174 -4.89 11.85 -15.92
N LEU A 175 -4.35 12.91 -15.30
CA LEU A 175 -3.28 12.78 -14.32
C LEU A 175 -3.86 12.59 -12.91
N ASN A 176 -4.24 11.34 -12.59
CA ASN A 176 -4.84 10.99 -11.31
C ASN A 176 -3.83 11.11 -10.14
N PRO A 177 -4.30 11.17 -8.87
CA PRO A 177 -3.42 11.28 -7.70
C PRO A 177 -2.42 10.12 -7.55
N GLY A 178 -2.77 8.90 -8.02
CA GLY A 178 -1.88 7.75 -8.02
C GLY A 178 -0.68 7.93 -8.95
N ARG A 179 -0.93 8.37 -10.19
CA ARG A 179 0.09 8.72 -11.19
C ARG A 179 1.05 9.78 -10.65
N LYS A 180 0.51 10.85 -10.05
CA LYS A 180 1.32 11.90 -9.41
C LYS A 180 2.21 11.33 -8.31
N ARG A 181 1.69 10.45 -7.46
CA ARG A 181 2.48 9.82 -6.39
C ARG A 181 3.61 8.95 -6.94
N THR A 182 3.32 8.11 -7.94
CA THR A 182 4.33 7.25 -8.57
C THR A 182 5.40 8.09 -9.26
N LEU A 183 5.01 9.13 -10.01
CA LEU A 183 5.95 10.00 -10.69
C LEU A 183 6.81 10.80 -9.70
N GLN A 184 6.20 11.31 -8.63
CA GLN A 184 6.93 11.98 -7.56
C GLN A 184 7.93 11.04 -6.87
N SER A 185 7.59 9.75 -6.74
CA SER A 185 8.53 8.77 -6.21
C SER A 185 9.75 8.63 -7.11
N ARG A 186 9.58 8.55 -8.44
CA ARG A 186 10.70 8.46 -9.40
C ARG A 186 11.56 9.72 -9.40
N TRP A 187 10.91 10.87 -9.39
CA TRP A 187 11.57 12.17 -9.30
C TRP A 187 12.46 12.28 -8.06
N ARG A 188 12.01 11.72 -6.93
CA ARG A 188 12.76 11.80 -5.67
C ARG A 188 13.85 10.75 -5.52
N GLU A 189 13.81 9.69 -6.32
CA GLU A 189 14.65 8.50 -6.19
C GLU A 189 16.13 8.76 -6.50
N SER A 190 16.43 9.64 -7.45
CA SER A 190 17.79 10.02 -7.83
C SER A 190 17.84 11.49 -8.23
N ASP A 191 18.96 12.16 -7.98
CA ASP A 191 19.18 13.54 -8.42
C ASP A 191 19.18 13.63 -9.96
N VAL A 192 19.61 12.57 -10.65
CA VAL A 192 19.57 12.48 -12.12
C VAL A 192 18.12 12.48 -12.65
N HIS A 193 17.18 11.90 -11.91
CA HIS A 193 15.76 11.89 -12.31
C HIS A 193 15.06 13.23 -12.08
N ARG A 194 15.70 14.17 -11.37
CA ARG A 194 15.20 15.53 -11.14
C ARG A 194 15.54 16.49 -12.28
N ASP A 195 15.87 15.97 -13.44
CA ASP A 195 16.13 16.73 -14.64
C ASP A 195 15.13 16.35 -15.74
N LEU A 196 14.59 17.36 -16.43
CA LEU A 196 13.71 17.16 -17.57
C LEU A 196 14.46 16.59 -18.79
N GLY A 197 15.76 16.88 -18.92
CA GLY A 197 16.61 16.31 -19.96
C GLY A 197 16.66 14.78 -19.86
N PHE A 198 16.90 14.26 -18.66
CA PHE A 198 16.81 12.82 -18.40
C PHE A 198 15.47 12.21 -18.84
N TRP A 199 14.33 12.84 -18.55
CA TRP A 199 13.02 12.30 -18.95
C TRP A 199 12.82 12.32 -20.47
N ALA A 200 13.34 13.34 -21.16
CA ALA A 200 13.34 13.39 -22.61
C ALA A 200 14.16 12.24 -23.21
N ASP A 201 15.37 12.01 -22.70
CA ASP A 201 16.25 10.91 -23.12
C ASP A 201 15.63 9.54 -22.81
N TYR A 202 15.00 9.40 -21.64
CA TYR A 202 14.29 8.20 -21.24
C TYR A 202 13.15 7.86 -22.20
N PHE A 203 12.31 8.83 -22.58
CA PHE A 203 11.23 8.57 -23.54
C PHE A 203 11.77 8.37 -24.97
N PHE A 204 12.87 9.03 -25.34
CA PHE A 204 13.54 8.76 -26.60
C PHE A 204 14.09 7.33 -26.66
N GLN A 205 14.68 6.86 -25.57
CA GLN A 205 15.10 5.47 -25.41
C GLN A 205 13.90 4.52 -25.59
N VAL A 206 12.76 4.78 -24.96
CA VAL A 206 11.55 3.95 -25.18
C VAL A 206 11.14 3.90 -26.66
N LYS A 207 11.28 5.01 -27.39
CA LYS A 207 10.92 5.11 -28.82
C LYS A 207 11.75 4.19 -29.73
N THR A 208 13.00 3.92 -29.35
CA THR A 208 13.89 3.07 -30.14
C THR A 208 13.60 1.58 -29.94
N SER A 209 12.82 1.20 -28.93
CA SER A 209 12.48 -0.21 -28.68
C SER A 209 11.23 -0.64 -29.45
N ASP A 210 11.39 -1.59 -30.37
CA ASP A 210 10.27 -2.14 -31.15
C ASP A 210 9.25 -2.89 -30.26
N PHE A 211 9.73 -3.52 -29.19
CA PHE A 211 8.85 -4.22 -28.24
C PHE A 211 7.99 -3.23 -27.45
N LEU A 212 8.57 -2.17 -26.89
CA LEU A 212 7.83 -1.18 -26.07
C LEU A 212 6.85 -0.37 -26.92
N MET A 213 7.20 -0.11 -28.18
CA MET A 213 6.35 0.58 -29.15
C MET A 213 5.25 -0.30 -29.75
N GLY A 214 5.26 -1.62 -29.49
CA GLY A 214 4.29 -2.57 -30.03
C GLY A 214 4.39 -2.77 -31.53
N ARG A 215 5.61 -2.69 -32.05
CA ARG A 215 5.97 -3.07 -33.42
C ARG A 215 6.25 -4.57 -33.53
N VAL A 216 6.56 -5.23 -32.41
CA VAL A 216 6.71 -6.68 -32.31
C VAL A 216 5.34 -7.37 -32.18
N PRO A 217 5.02 -8.39 -33.00
CA PRO A 217 3.77 -9.14 -32.88
C PRO A 217 3.67 -9.86 -31.54
N GLY A 218 2.45 -9.93 -30.98
CA GLY A 218 2.23 -10.67 -29.74
C GLY A 218 2.39 -12.17 -29.94
N ARG A 219 2.79 -12.86 -28.86
CA ARG A 219 2.95 -14.32 -28.87
C ARG A 219 1.62 -15.01 -29.18
N ASN A 220 1.63 -16.05 -30.01
CA ASN A 220 0.47 -16.86 -30.37
C ASN A 220 -0.72 -16.05 -30.93
N GLY A 221 -0.46 -15.01 -31.73
CA GLY A 221 -1.52 -14.18 -32.32
C GLY A 221 -2.18 -13.21 -31.35
N SER A 222 -1.62 -13.02 -30.16
CA SER A 222 -2.06 -11.98 -29.23
C SER A 222 -1.72 -10.58 -29.75
N LYS A 223 -2.42 -9.56 -29.22
CA LYS A 223 -2.18 -8.16 -29.56
C LYS A 223 -0.75 -7.75 -29.20
N ALA A 224 -0.10 -6.97 -30.08
CA ALA A 224 1.20 -6.40 -29.81
C ALA A 224 1.19 -5.59 -28.50
N PHE A 225 2.22 -5.77 -27.67
CA PHE A 225 2.37 -5.08 -26.40
C PHE A 225 2.72 -3.61 -26.65
N ARG A 226 2.02 -2.67 -26.00
CA ARG A 226 2.37 -1.24 -26.05
C ARG A 226 2.58 -0.72 -24.64
N ALA A 227 3.73 -0.13 -24.39
CA ALA A 227 4.05 0.44 -23.08
C ALA A 227 3.14 1.65 -22.80
N THR A 228 2.32 1.57 -21.75
CA THR A 228 1.53 2.72 -21.29
C THR A 228 2.37 3.59 -20.37
N PHE A 229 1.99 4.87 -20.22
CA PHE A 229 2.67 5.78 -19.28
C PHE A 229 2.79 5.19 -17.87
N ASP A 230 1.72 4.59 -17.34
CA ASP A 230 1.72 3.93 -16.02
C ASP A 230 2.73 2.79 -15.94
N TRP A 231 2.86 2.03 -17.02
CA TRP A 231 3.79 0.91 -17.10
C TRP A 231 5.24 1.39 -17.07
N LEU A 232 5.56 2.49 -17.78
CA LEU A 232 6.89 3.08 -17.85
C LEU A 232 7.35 3.63 -16.50
N ILE A 233 6.48 4.34 -15.78
CA ILE A 233 6.84 4.95 -14.48
C ILE A 233 6.77 3.97 -13.30
N ALA A 234 6.28 2.75 -13.52
CA ALA A 234 6.22 1.71 -12.50
C ALA A 234 7.63 1.27 -12.06
N PRO A 235 7.87 1.07 -10.75
CA PRO A 235 9.23 0.84 -10.22
C PRO A 235 9.95 -0.32 -10.88
N SER A 236 9.25 -1.44 -11.03
CA SER A 236 9.82 -2.67 -11.57
C SER A 236 10.18 -2.59 -13.06
N ASN A 237 9.56 -1.68 -13.79
CA ASN A 237 9.70 -1.58 -15.25
C ASN A 237 10.59 -0.40 -15.62
N PHE A 238 10.50 0.70 -14.88
CA PHE A 238 11.34 1.88 -15.04
C PHE A 238 12.82 1.49 -15.04
N VAL A 239 13.24 0.73 -14.01
CA VAL A 239 14.62 0.21 -13.89
C VAL A 239 15.02 -0.61 -15.11
N LYS A 240 14.14 -1.51 -15.59
CA LYS A 240 14.44 -2.36 -16.75
C LYS A 240 14.63 -1.57 -18.04
N VAL A 241 13.89 -0.48 -18.21
CA VAL A 241 14.04 0.41 -19.37
C VAL A 241 15.36 1.15 -19.28
N VAL A 242 15.67 1.74 -18.11
CA VAL A 242 16.94 2.45 -17.87
C VAL A 242 18.15 1.52 -18.06
N GLU A 243 18.07 0.27 -17.61
CA GLU A 243 19.09 -0.77 -17.80
C GLU A 243 19.20 -1.25 -19.25
N GLY A 244 18.29 -0.85 -20.14
CA GLY A 244 18.33 -1.18 -21.54
C GLY A 244 17.87 -2.60 -21.89
N ASN A 245 17.12 -3.28 -21.01
CA ASN A 245 16.66 -4.66 -21.20
C ASN A 245 15.72 -4.87 -22.41
N TYR A 246 15.33 -3.78 -23.09
CA TYR A 246 14.44 -3.80 -24.26
C TYR A 246 15.09 -3.23 -25.53
N HIS A 247 16.42 -3.08 -25.53
CA HIS A 247 17.24 -2.80 -26.72
C HIS A 247 18.03 -4.07 -27.05
N ALA A 248 17.51 -4.85 -27.99
CA ALA A 248 18.15 -6.04 -28.53
C ALA A 248 18.11 -5.95 -30.06
#